data_AF-X0Y5J6-F1
#
_entry.id   AF-X0Y5J6-F1
#
_cell.length_a   1.000
_cell.length_b   1.000
_cell.length_c   1.000
_cell.angle_alpha   90.00
_cell.angle_beta   90.00
_cell.angle_gamma   90.00
#
_symmetry.space_group_name_H-M   'P 1'
#
loop_
_entity.id
_entity.type
_entity.pdbx_description
1 polymer ?
#
loop_
_entity_poly.entity_id
_entity_poly.type
_entity_poly.pdbx_seq_one_letter_code
_entity_poly.pdbx_strand_id
1 'polypeptide(L)'
;MMYPLDEFKREITSGLKKALSKLKYDSDIKLEISPENMGDFAFPCFSLATIAKKSPQDIAKEIANKIEKSTWIEKVEAKGGYVNFFVDTKSLIATTVQSIFDKKENYGKLQKKSGKVIIEHTSANPTGPLHVGRARNPIIGDTLVRIFRVAGYDVESQFYLDDLGKQVATLAWGVDKFHPGGSADLSAHKAVKYYQKSSNLMQEKGEFRP
;
A
#
# COMPACT_ATOMS: atom_id res chain seq x y z
N MET A 1 -6.39 14.36 -11.33
CA MET A 1 -6.75 13.58 -12.54
C MET A 1 -6.96 12.13 -12.13
N MET A 2 -8.06 11.52 -12.57
CA MET A 2 -8.41 10.15 -12.24
C MET A 2 -7.89 9.18 -13.32
N TYR A 3 -7.69 7.90 -12.98
CA TYR A 3 -7.27 6.90 -13.96
C TYR A 3 -8.48 6.39 -14.77
N PRO A 4 -8.28 5.85 -15.98
CA PRO A 4 -9.37 5.35 -16.83
C PRO A 4 -10.32 4.36 -16.11
N LEU A 5 -9.77 3.47 -15.28
CA LEU A 5 -10.58 2.54 -14.48
C LEU A 5 -11.44 3.26 -13.42
N ASP A 6 -10.96 4.37 -12.89
CA ASP A 6 -11.74 5.17 -11.95
C ASP A 6 -12.92 5.86 -12.66
N GLU A 7 -12.73 6.30 -13.91
CA GLU A 7 -13.81 6.90 -14.71
C GLU A 7 -14.90 5.85 -15.03
N PHE A 8 -14.50 4.62 -15.32
CA PHE A 8 -15.44 3.49 -15.43
C PHE A 8 -16.23 3.27 -14.13
N LYS A 9 -15.57 3.23 -12.97
CA LYS A 9 -16.26 3.14 -11.66
C LYS A 9 -17.22 4.30 -11.44
N ARG A 10 -16.86 5.52 -11.85
CA ARG A 10 -17.74 6.70 -11.76
C ARG A 10 -18.95 6.57 -12.67
N GLU A 11 -18.78 6.09 -13.90
CA GLU A 11 -19.90 5.84 -14.82
C GLU A 11 -20.89 4.84 -14.21
N ILE A 12 -20.39 3.71 -13.69
CA ILE A 12 -21.19 2.71 -12.98
C ILE A 12 -21.95 3.35 -11.81
N THR A 13 -21.22 4.06 -10.93
CA THR A 13 -21.81 4.64 -9.72
C THR A 13 -22.88 5.69 -10.07
N SER A 14 -22.63 6.51 -11.09
CA SER A 14 -23.59 7.51 -11.59
C SER A 14 -24.83 6.84 -12.19
N GLY A 15 -24.65 5.80 -13.00
CA GLY A 15 -25.73 5.00 -13.56
C GLY A 15 -26.58 4.36 -12.47
N LEU A 16 -25.95 3.73 -11.47
CA LEU A 16 -26.63 3.12 -10.32
C LEU A 16 -27.42 4.16 -9.52
N LYS A 17 -26.85 5.32 -9.20
CA LYS A 17 -27.58 6.39 -8.48
C LYS A 17 -28.85 6.81 -9.23
N LYS A 18 -28.75 7.02 -10.55
CA LYS A 18 -29.91 7.37 -11.39
C LYS A 18 -30.94 6.25 -11.42
N ALA A 19 -30.53 5.00 -11.58
CA ALA A 19 -31.42 3.84 -11.62
C ALA A 19 -32.14 3.63 -10.29
N LEU A 20 -31.41 3.64 -9.17
CA LEU A 20 -31.97 3.48 -7.82
C LEU A 20 -32.94 4.62 -7.48
N SER A 21 -32.61 5.86 -7.83
CA SER A 21 -33.50 7.02 -7.66
C SER A 21 -34.80 6.88 -8.46
N LYS A 22 -34.72 6.49 -9.75
CA LYS A 22 -35.91 6.25 -10.60
C LYS A 22 -36.79 5.13 -10.03
N LEU A 23 -36.19 4.10 -9.41
CA LEU A 23 -36.89 2.96 -8.81
C LEU A 23 -37.33 3.21 -7.36
N LYS A 24 -36.94 4.34 -6.75
CA LYS A 24 -37.18 4.68 -5.34
C LYS A 24 -36.61 3.64 -4.37
N TYR A 25 -35.43 3.10 -4.69
CA TYR A 25 -34.68 2.19 -3.84
C TYR A 25 -33.63 2.99 -3.05
N ASP A 26 -33.69 2.91 -1.72
CA ASP A 26 -32.73 3.56 -0.84
C ASP A 26 -31.63 2.57 -0.43
N SER A 27 -30.42 2.75 -0.95
CA SER A 27 -29.30 1.86 -0.69
C SER A 27 -27.95 2.50 -0.99
N ASP A 28 -26.96 2.18 -0.16
CA ASP A 28 -25.57 2.50 -0.42
C ASP A 28 -25.03 1.70 -1.59
N ILE A 29 -24.36 2.39 -2.51
CA ILE A 29 -23.68 1.73 -3.63
C ILE A 29 -22.33 1.21 -3.16
N LYS A 30 -22.25 -0.10 -2.97
CA LYS A 30 -21.01 -0.84 -2.73
C LYS A 30 -20.76 -1.76 -3.91
N LEU A 31 -19.74 -1.42 -4.71
CA LEU A 31 -19.29 -2.26 -5.82
C LEU A 31 -18.34 -3.33 -5.32
N GLU A 32 -18.51 -4.53 -5.85
CA GLU A 32 -17.62 -5.67 -5.63
C GLU A 32 -16.85 -5.97 -6.91
N ILE A 33 -15.67 -6.59 -6.78
CA ILE A 33 -14.95 -7.13 -7.94
C ILE A 33 -15.64 -8.44 -8.33
N SER A 34 -16.06 -8.54 -9.59
CA SER A 34 -16.73 -9.74 -10.08
C SER A 34 -15.75 -10.92 -10.17
N PRO A 35 -16.23 -12.16 -9.97
CA PRO A 35 -15.49 -13.37 -10.35
C PRO A 35 -15.14 -13.36 -11.84
N GLU A 36 -14.12 -14.15 -12.23
CA GLU A 36 -13.69 -14.26 -13.63
C GLU A 36 -14.88 -14.54 -14.57
N ASN A 37 -14.90 -13.84 -15.71
CA ASN A 37 -15.93 -13.93 -16.75
C ASN A 37 -17.35 -13.52 -16.32
N MET A 38 -17.53 -12.89 -15.16
CA MET A 38 -18.83 -12.37 -14.70
C MET A 38 -18.89 -10.84 -14.70
N GLY A 39 -17.97 -10.15 -15.36
CA GLY A 39 -17.84 -8.70 -15.39
C GLY A 39 -16.56 -8.23 -14.72
N ASP A 40 -16.37 -6.92 -14.67
CA ASP A 40 -15.26 -6.25 -13.99
C ASP A 40 -15.67 -5.76 -12.60
N PHE A 41 -16.91 -5.27 -12.49
CA PHE A 41 -17.56 -4.92 -11.21
C PHE A 41 -18.97 -5.47 -11.13
N ALA A 42 -19.43 -5.73 -9.91
CA ALA A 42 -20.80 -6.13 -9.62
C ALA A 42 -21.43 -5.24 -8.56
N PHE A 43 -22.74 -5.05 -8.66
CA PHE A 43 -23.57 -4.48 -7.61
C PHE A 43 -24.52 -5.56 -7.05
N PRO A 44 -24.38 -5.96 -5.78
CA PRO A 44 -25.27 -6.92 -5.15
C PRO A 44 -26.63 -6.28 -4.82
N CYS A 45 -27.72 -6.96 -5.17
CA CYS A 45 -29.09 -6.47 -4.95
C CYS A 45 -29.81 -7.14 -3.77
N PHE A 46 -29.13 -7.94 -2.95
CA PHE A 46 -29.76 -8.70 -1.87
C PHE A 46 -30.36 -7.81 -0.78
N SER A 47 -29.67 -6.73 -0.40
CA SER A 47 -30.14 -5.76 0.58
C SER A 47 -31.40 -5.01 0.13
N LEU A 48 -31.64 -4.94 -1.19
CA LEU A 48 -32.81 -4.28 -1.77
C LEU A 48 -34.08 -5.12 -1.71
N ALA A 49 -33.98 -6.43 -1.47
CA ALA A 49 -35.12 -7.33 -1.49
C ALA A 49 -36.20 -6.96 -0.47
N THR A 50 -35.79 -6.53 0.73
CA THR A 50 -36.70 -6.10 1.80
C THR A 50 -37.41 -4.79 1.48
N ILE A 51 -36.75 -3.89 0.74
CA ILE A 51 -37.26 -2.56 0.36
C ILE A 51 -38.21 -2.69 -0.84
N ALA A 52 -37.77 -3.39 -1.88
CA ALA A 52 -38.50 -3.55 -3.13
C ALA A 52 -39.62 -4.60 -3.06
N LYS A 53 -39.60 -5.47 -2.03
CA LYS A 53 -40.49 -6.64 -1.88
C LYS A 53 -40.48 -7.55 -3.12
N LYS A 54 -39.31 -7.69 -3.74
CA LYS A 54 -39.06 -8.49 -4.96
C LYS A 54 -37.87 -9.41 -4.73
N SER A 55 -37.74 -10.43 -5.56
CA SER A 55 -36.53 -11.28 -5.55
C SER A 55 -35.30 -10.44 -5.95
N PRO A 56 -34.10 -10.69 -5.38
CA PRO A 56 -32.87 -10.02 -5.79
C PRO A 56 -32.61 -10.12 -7.30
N GLN A 57 -33.04 -11.21 -7.93
CA GLN A 57 -32.88 -11.43 -9.36
C GLN A 57 -33.76 -10.49 -10.20
N ASP A 58 -35.01 -10.27 -9.80
CA ASP A 58 -35.89 -9.34 -10.49
C ASP A 58 -35.41 -7.90 -10.29
N ILE A 59 -34.92 -7.57 -9.09
CA ILE A 59 -34.32 -6.25 -8.80
C ILE A 59 -33.09 -6.02 -9.66
N ALA A 60 -32.19 -7.00 -9.77
CA ALA A 60 -31.00 -6.88 -10.61
C ALA A 60 -31.38 -6.66 -12.08
N LYS A 61 -32.37 -7.39 -12.61
CA LYS A 61 -32.89 -7.18 -13.98
C LYS A 61 -33.46 -5.78 -14.17
N GLU A 62 -34.27 -5.30 -13.22
CA GLU A 62 -34.86 -3.96 -13.26
C GLU A 62 -33.79 -2.87 -13.28
N ILE A 63 -32.79 -2.98 -12.40
CA ILE A 63 -31.68 -2.02 -12.34
C ILE A 63 -30.88 -2.07 -13.63
N ALA A 64 -30.47 -3.26 -14.10
CA ALA A 64 -29.68 -3.43 -15.32
C ALA A 64 -30.37 -2.78 -16.54
N ASN A 65 -31.69 -2.94 -16.67
CA ASN A 65 -32.49 -2.34 -17.75
C ASN A 65 -32.61 -0.81 -17.67
N LYS A 66 -32.29 -0.21 -16.52
CA LYS A 66 -32.32 1.25 -16.30
C LYS A 66 -30.93 1.89 -16.42
N ILE A 67 -29.87 1.09 -16.53
CA ILE A 67 -28.52 1.62 -16.75
C ILE A 67 -28.38 2.00 -18.23
N GLU A 68 -28.23 3.30 -18.46
CA GLU A 68 -27.84 3.84 -19.75
C GLU A 68 -26.32 3.68 -19.91
N LYS A 69 -25.90 3.00 -20.97
CA LYS A 69 -24.48 2.86 -21.32
C LYS A 69 -23.97 4.18 -21.91
N SER A 70 -22.77 4.59 -21.55
CA SER A 70 -22.11 5.76 -22.14
C SER A 70 -20.80 5.37 -22.78
N THR A 71 -19.67 5.69 -22.16
CA THR A 71 -18.34 5.61 -22.79
C THR A 71 -17.57 4.41 -22.28
N TRP A 72 -17.70 4.10 -20.98
CA TRP A 72 -16.88 3.10 -20.31
C TRP A 72 -17.57 1.77 -20.13
N ILE A 73 -18.91 1.72 -20.20
CA ILE A 73 -19.68 0.47 -20.03
C ILE A 73 -19.99 -0.15 -21.39
N GLU A 74 -19.37 -1.29 -21.71
CA GLU A 74 -19.71 -2.10 -22.90
C GLU A 74 -21.01 -2.87 -22.70
N LYS A 75 -21.13 -3.52 -21.54
CA LYS A 75 -22.25 -4.42 -21.24
C LYS A 75 -22.65 -4.33 -19.77
N VAL A 76 -23.94 -4.46 -19.54
CA VAL A 76 -24.53 -4.62 -18.21
C VAL A 76 -25.35 -5.91 -18.25
N GLU A 77 -25.16 -6.80 -17.28
CA GLU A 77 -25.84 -8.09 -17.23
C GLU A 77 -26.35 -8.37 -15.81
N ALA A 78 -27.65 -8.64 -15.70
CA ALA A 78 -28.23 -9.16 -14.47
C ALA A 78 -28.06 -10.68 -14.42
N LYS A 79 -27.32 -11.18 -13.44
CA LYS A 79 -27.11 -12.63 -13.23
C LYS A 79 -27.24 -12.97 -11.76
N GLY A 80 -28.17 -13.88 -11.44
CA GLY A 80 -28.57 -14.09 -10.04
C GLY A 80 -29.06 -12.78 -9.41
N GLY A 81 -28.63 -12.49 -8.19
CA GLY A 81 -28.93 -11.24 -7.48
C GLY A 81 -27.93 -10.11 -7.71
N TYR A 82 -27.16 -10.12 -8.80
CA TYR A 82 -26.12 -9.13 -9.09
C TYR A 82 -26.38 -8.42 -10.43
N VAL A 83 -26.06 -7.12 -10.46
CA VAL A 83 -25.88 -6.35 -11.70
C VAL A 83 -24.39 -6.29 -12.01
N ASN A 84 -23.98 -6.96 -13.07
CA ASN A 84 -22.59 -7.03 -13.50
C ASN A 84 -22.31 -6.01 -14.59
N PHE A 85 -21.15 -5.35 -14.51
CA PHE A 85 -20.69 -4.31 -15.42
C PHE A 85 -19.42 -4.77 -16.12
N PHE A 86 -19.39 -4.64 -17.44
CA PHE A 86 -18.25 -4.96 -18.29
C PHE A 86 -17.72 -3.68 -18.89
N VAL A 87 -16.42 -3.46 -18.77
CA VAL A 87 -15.74 -2.28 -19.29
C VAL A 87 -15.59 -2.38 -20.80
N ASP A 88 -15.76 -1.25 -21.50
CA ASP A 88 -15.35 -1.13 -22.89
C ASP A 88 -13.83 -1.21 -22.97
N THR A 89 -13.36 -2.41 -23.30
CA THR A 89 -11.93 -2.75 -23.28
C THR A 89 -11.15 -1.90 -24.27
N LYS A 90 -11.77 -1.52 -25.41
CA LYS A 90 -11.13 -0.67 -26.43
C LYS A 90 -10.82 0.72 -25.87
N SER A 91 -11.82 1.38 -25.27
CA SER A 91 -11.68 2.70 -24.68
C SER A 91 -10.75 2.68 -23.48
N LEU A 92 -10.80 1.63 -22.65
CA LEU A 92 -9.90 1.44 -21.52
C LEU A 92 -8.44 1.34 -21.98
N ILE A 93 -8.14 0.48 -22.96
CA ILE A 93 -6.79 0.31 -23.49
C ILE A 93 -6.29 1.62 -24.11
N ALA A 94 -7.05 2.20 -25.03
CA ALA A 94 -6.64 3.41 -25.75
C ALA A 94 -6.33 4.56 -24.77
N THR A 95 -7.23 4.81 -23.81
CA THR A 95 -7.04 5.89 -22.83
C THR A 95 -5.92 5.60 -21.83
N THR A 96 -5.75 4.32 -21.44
CA THR A 96 -4.66 3.93 -20.53
C THR A 96 -3.31 4.10 -21.19
N VAL A 97 -3.14 3.60 -22.41
CA VAL A 97 -1.90 3.74 -23.19
C VAL A 97 -1.58 5.22 -23.42
N GLN A 98 -2.57 6.02 -23.82
CA GLN A 98 -2.41 7.47 -23.97
C GLN A 98 -1.98 8.11 -22.64
N SER A 99 -2.63 7.78 -21.52
CA SER A 99 -2.25 8.31 -20.20
C SER A 99 -0.83 7.91 -19.78
N ILE A 100 -0.34 6.74 -20.19
CA ILE A 100 1.04 6.30 -19.93
C ILE A 100 2.01 7.18 -20.72
N PHE A 101 1.76 7.40 -22.02
CA PHE A 101 2.62 8.25 -22.86
C PHE A 101 2.63 9.71 -22.41
N ASP A 102 1.48 10.24 -22.00
CA ASP A 102 1.36 11.63 -21.55
C ASP A 102 2.08 11.86 -20.22
N LYS A 103 1.95 10.91 -19.28
CA LYS A 103 2.49 11.06 -17.91
C LYS A 103 3.93 10.57 -17.76
N LYS A 104 4.38 9.62 -18.58
CA LYS A 104 5.74 9.04 -18.53
C LYS A 104 6.09 8.58 -17.10
N GLU A 105 7.20 9.06 -16.54
CA GLU A 105 7.67 8.80 -15.16
C GLU A 105 6.70 9.24 -14.05
N ASN A 106 5.67 10.02 -14.40
CA ASN A 106 4.61 10.42 -13.48
C ASN A 106 3.35 9.55 -13.60
N TYR A 107 3.32 8.55 -14.48
CA TYR A 107 2.25 7.56 -14.49
C TYR A 107 2.24 6.81 -13.15
N GLY A 108 1.06 6.62 -12.56
CA GLY A 108 0.94 6.05 -11.21
C GLY A 108 1.07 7.08 -10.08
N LYS A 109 1.59 8.30 -10.32
CA LYS A 109 1.64 9.35 -9.27
C LYS A 109 0.25 9.92 -9.00
N LEU A 110 -0.12 9.96 -7.73
CA LEU A 110 -1.36 10.56 -7.26
C LEU A 110 -1.17 12.06 -7.02
N GLN A 111 -2.30 12.77 -6.89
CA GLN A 111 -2.30 14.17 -6.52
C GLN A 111 -1.73 14.37 -5.12
N LYS A 112 -1.09 15.53 -4.90
CA LYS A 112 -0.55 15.89 -3.58
C LYS A 112 -1.66 15.80 -2.52
N LYS A 113 -1.36 15.12 -1.43
CA LYS A 113 -2.23 15.00 -0.27
C LYS A 113 -1.74 15.89 0.85
N SER A 114 -2.65 16.28 1.73
CA SER A 114 -2.32 16.94 2.99
C SER A 114 -1.75 15.93 3.99
N GLY A 115 -0.90 16.40 4.88
CA GLY A 115 -0.29 15.59 5.93
C GLY A 115 1.12 15.12 5.57
N LYS A 116 1.91 14.91 6.62
CA LYS A 116 3.29 14.43 6.55
C LYS A 116 3.32 13.00 7.06
N VAL A 117 4.03 12.13 6.35
CA VAL A 117 4.26 10.74 6.74
C VAL A 117 5.71 10.62 7.19
N ILE A 118 5.92 10.12 8.40
CA ILE A 118 7.24 9.79 8.92
C ILE A 118 7.40 8.28 8.82
N ILE A 119 8.47 7.84 8.16
CA ILE A 119 8.82 6.42 8.04
C ILE A 119 10.21 6.24 8.62
N GLU A 120 10.26 5.70 9.83
CA GLU A 120 11.50 5.26 10.45
C GLU A 120 11.83 3.84 10.00
N HIS A 121 13.05 3.62 9.53
CA HIS A 121 13.52 2.30 9.17
C HIS A 121 15.03 2.15 9.34
N THR A 122 15.52 0.94 9.11
CA THR A 122 16.88 0.47 9.36
C THR A 122 17.21 0.41 10.85
N SER A 123 17.17 1.55 11.56
CA SER A 123 17.40 1.76 13.01
C SER A 123 18.24 0.68 13.69
N ALA A 124 19.39 0.40 13.08
CA ALA A 124 20.28 -0.66 13.51
C ALA A 124 21.32 -0.08 14.44
N ASN A 125 21.54 -0.74 15.57
CA ASN A 125 22.56 -0.31 16.53
C ASN A 125 23.94 -0.23 15.85
N PRO A 126 24.75 0.81 16.15
CA PRO A 126 26.02 1.08 15.48
C PRO A 126 27.16 0.20 16.01
N THR A 127 26.90 -1.09 16.16
CA THR A 127 27.85 -2.07 16.72
C THR A 127 28.55 -2.92 15.67
N GLY A 128 28.27 -2.67 14.39
CA GLY A 128 28.87 -3.36 13.26
C GLY A 128 28.20 -3.01 11.93
N PRO A 129 28.69 -3.57 10.81
CA PRO A 129 28.13 -3.34 9.50
C PRO A 129 26.74 -3.96 9.35
N LEU A 130 25.92 -3.37 8.47
CA LEU A 130 24.68 -4.00 8.02
C LEU A 130 25.01 -5.25 7.19
N HIS A 131 24.37 -6.37 7.52
CA HIS A 131 24.48 -7.63 6.79
C HIS A 131 23.12 -8.02 6.18
N VAL A 132 23.10 -9.02 5.29
CA VAL A 132 21.88 -9.45 4.59
C VAL A 132 20.72 -9.79 5.53
N GLY A 133 21.00 -10.41 6.68
CA GLY A 133 20.01 -10.68 7.73
C GLY A 133 19.34 -9.44 8.34
N ARG A 134 19.93 -8.24 8.17
CA ARG A 134 19.36 -6.95 8.56
C ARG A 134 18.84 -6.12 7.38
N ALA A 135 19.01 -6.58 6.14
CA ALA A 135 18.63 -5.82 4.94
C ALA A 135 17.12 -5.70 4.74
N ARG A 136 16.32 -6.61 5.31
CA ARG A 136 14.86 -6.63 5.16
C ARG A 136 14.21 -5.31 5.58
N ASN A 137 14.58 -4.78 6.74
CA ASN A 137 13.98 -3.56 7.28
C ASN A 137 14.27 -2.32 6.39
N PRO A 138 15.54 -2.01 6.04
CA PRO A 138 15.86 -0.95 5.09
C PRO A 138 15.10 -1.04 3.76
N ILE A 139 15.00 -2.24 3.17
CA ILE A 139 14.35 -2.45 1.87
C ILE A 139 12.85 -2.16 1.98
N ILE A 140 12.18 -2.69 3.01
CA ILE A 140 10.75 -2.42 3.22
C ILE A 140 10.52 -0.93 3.49
N GLY A 141 11.33 -0.33 4.36
CA GLY A 141 11.24 1.09 4.71
C GLY A 141 11.38 2.00 3.49
N ASP A 142 12.44 1.82 2.69
CA ASP A 142 12.68 2.61 1.47
C ASP A 142 11.57 2.37 0.42
N THR A 143 11.09 1.14 0.29
CA THR A 143 9.97 0.81 -0.61
C THR A 143 8.71 1.58 -0.21
N LEU A 144 8.38 1.62 1.08
CA LEU A 144 7.25 2.38 1.60
C LEU A 144 7.45 3.88 1.36
N VAL A 145 8.65 4.43 1.61
CA VAL A 145 8.97 5.84 1.32
C VAL A 145 8.68 6.18 -0.14
N ARG A 146 9.10 5.33 -1.09
CA ARG A 146 8.82 5.52 -2.52
C ARG A 146 7.32 5.46 -2.83
N ILE A 147 6.61 4.46 -2.30
CA ILE A 147 5.17 4.30 -2.51
C ILE A 147 4.40 5.51 -1.98
N PHE A 148 4.69 5.98 -0.76
CA PHE A 148 3.99 7.12 -0.16
C PHE A 148 4.25 8.42 -0.92
N ARG A 149 5.47 8.63 -1.43
CA ARG A 149 5.78 9.78 -2.32
C ARG A 149 5.00 9.72 -3.62
N VAL A 150 4.92 8.54 -4.26
CA VAL A 150 4.09 8.33 -5.45
C VAL A 150 2.60 8.51 -5.13
N ALA A 151 2.16 8.14 -3.93
CA ALA A 151 0.80 8.36 -3.44
C ALA A 151 0.48 9.83 -3.08
N GLY A 152 1.44 10.74 -3.28
CA GLY A 152 1.26 12.19 -3.15
C GLY A 152 1.53 12.76 -1.76
N TYR A 153 2.07 11.98 -0.82
CA TYR A 153 2.39 12.48 0.52
C TYR A 153 3.76 13.16 0.56
N ASP A 154 3.91 14.11 1.49
CA ASP A 154 5.22 14.54 1.96
C ASP A 154 5.76 13.47 2.93
N VAL A 155 6.96 12.97 2.66
CA VAL A 155 7.52 11.80 3.37
C VAL A 155 8.91 12.12 3.90
N GLU A 156 9.04 12.05 5.23
CA GLU A 156 10.31 12.09 5.94
C GLU A 156 10.74 10.66 6.26
N SER A 157 11.92 10.28 5.78
CA SER A 157 12.57 9.03 6.15
C SER A 157 13.50 9.30 7.32
N GLN A 158 13.37 8.51 8.38
CA GLN A 158 14.19 8.65 9.59
C GLN A 158 14.99 7.38 9.85
N PHE A 159 16.16 7.57 10.46
CA PHE A 159 17.04 6.52 10.93
C PHE A 159 17.34 6.80 12.40
N TYR A 160 16.76 6.02 13.30
CA TYR A 160 17.05 6.16 14.72
C TYR A 160 18.39 5.48 15.03
N LEU A 161 19.31 6.26 15.58
CA LEU A 161 20.63 5.82 15.98
C LEU A 161 20.67 5.75 17.52
N ASP A 162 20.71 4.54 18.06
CA ASP A 162 20.94 4.33 19.50
C ASP A 162 22.46 4.28 19.77
N ASP A 163 23.04 5.41 20.14
CA ASP A 163 24.46 5.57 20.50
C ASP A 163 24.72 5.49 22.01
N LEU A 164 23.67 5.41 22.83
CA LEU A 164 23.76 5.36 24.29
C LEU A 164 23.43 3.97 24.87
N GLY A 165 22.94 3.05 24.05
CA GLY A 165 22.57 1.71 24.46
C GLY A 165 23.74 0.84 24.92
N LYS A 166 23.41 -0.20 25.71
CA LYS A 166 24.37 -1.17 26.26
C LYS A 166 25.33 -1.75 25.21
N GLN A 167 24.84 -2.02 24.00
CA GLN A 167 25.67 -2.61 22.95
C GLN A 167 26.80 -1.66 22.51
N VAL A 168 26.51 -0.36 22.40
CA VAL A 168 27.50 0.66 22.05
C VAL A 168 28.49 0.86 23.20
N ALA A 169 28.00 0.92 24.44
CA ALA A 169 28.87 0.97 25.62
C ALA A 169 29.82 -0.24 25.70
N THR A 170 29.31 -1.46 25.43
CA THR A 170 30.11 -2.68 25.36
C THR A 170 31.17 -2.61 24.27
N LEU A 171 30.82 -2.11 23.08
CA LEU A 171 31.79 -1.93 22.00
C LEU A 171 32.85 -0.90 22.37
N ALA A 172 32.46 0.26 22.91
CA ALA A 172 33.37 1.33 23.31
C ALA A 172 34.39 0.83 24.35
N TRP A 173 33.92 0.13 25.38
CA TRP A 173 34.79 -0.51 26.36
C TRP A 173 35.73 -1.56 25.73
N GLY A 174 35.21 -2.37 24.80
CA GLY A 174 36.01 -3.36 24.09
C GLY A 174 37.12 -2.72 23.24
N VAL A 175 36.84 -1.61 22.56
CA VAL A 175 37.84 -0.87 21.78
C VAL A 175 38.88 -0.24 22.70
N ASP A 176 38.46 0.47 23.74
CA ASP A 176 39.36 1.10 24.73
C ASP A 176 40.33 0.08 25.34
N LYS A 177 39.82 -1.08 25.77
CA LYS A 177 40.61 -2.10 26.46
C LYS A 177 41.53 -2.90 25.54
N PHE A 178 41.12 -3.17 24.30
CA PHE A 178 41.82 -4.11 23.42
C PHE A 178 42.44 -3.47 22.17
N HIS A 179 42.26 -2.16 21.98
CA HIS A 179 42.84 -1.40 20.88
C HIS A 179 43.28 0.00 21.35
N PRO A 180 44.45 0.12 22.02
CA PRO A 180 44.93 1.37 22.63
C PRO A 180 45.30 2.50 21.66
N GLY A 181 44.95 2.37 20.36
CA GLY A 181 45.03 3.44 19.35
C GLY A 181 43.70 4.17 19.09
N GLY A 182 42.60 3.77 19.74
CA GLY A 182 41.29 4.41 19.59
C GLY A 182 40.53 3.98 18.32
N SER A 183 39.32 4.51 18.13
CA SER A 183 38.39 4.07 17.08
C SER A 183 38.53 4.79 15.73
N ALA A 184 39.38 5.82 15.62
CA ALA A 184 39.42 6.73 14.48
C ALA A 184 39.65 6.03 13.13
N ASP A 185 40.49 4.99 13.10
CA ASP A 185 40.80 4.20 11.89
C ASP A 185 40.13 2.82 11.88
N LEU A 186 39.19 2.59 12.79
CA LEU A 186 38.58 1.28 12.98
C LEU A 186 37.35 1.10 12.10
N SER A 187 37.49 0.31 11.04
CA SER A 187 36.34 -0.04 10.20
C SER A 187 35.27 -0.79 11.00
N ALA A 188 33.99 -0.59 10.64
CA ALA A 188 32.87 -1.26 11.30
C ALA A 188 33.04 -2.79 11.35
N HIS A 189 33.64 -3.38 10.31
CA HIS A 189 33.93 -4.82 10.27
C HIS A 189 34.97 -5.25 11.32
N LYS A 190 36.00 -4.42 11.57
CA LYS A 190 37.00 -4.70 12.62
C LYS A 190 36.41 -4.48 14.01
N ALA A 191 35.54 -3.49 14.19
CA ALA A 191 34.85 -3.20 15.45
C ALA A 191 34.06 -4.40 16.00
N VAL A 192 33.47 -5.23 15.14
CA VAL A 192 32.73 -6.44 15.53
C VAL A 192 33.56 -7.38 16.39
N LYS A 193 34.85 -7.54 16.09
CA LYS A 193 35.74 -8.45 16.85
C LYS A 193 35.89 -7.99 18.30
N TYR A 194 35.98 -6.68 18.52
CA TYR A 194 36.07 -6.10 19.85
C TYR A 194 34.77 -6.25 20.62
N TYR A 195 33.63 -5.98 19.96
CA TYR A 195 32.30 -6.21 20.55
C TYR A 195 32.08 -7.67 20.96
N GLN A 196 32.42 -8.64 20.10
CA GLN A 196 32.29 -10.07 20.40
C GLN A 196 33.16 -10.47 21.60
N LYS A 197 34.43 -10.03 21.61
CA LYS A 197 35.36 -10.31 22.71
C LYS A 197 34.86 -9.71 24.02
N SER A 198 34.41 -8.46 24.03
CA SER A 198 33.87 -7.82 25.22
C SER A 198 32.56 -8.46 25.69
N SER A 199 31.66 -8.79 24.78
CA SER A 199 30.38 -9.44 25.09
C SER A 199 30.58 -10.80 25.74
N ASN A 200 31.51 -11.62 25.23
CA ASN A 200 31.82 -12.93 25.80
C ASN A 200 32.39 -12.80 27.22
N LEU A 201 33.34 -11.88 27.43
CA LEU A 201 33.90 -11.62 28.76
C LEU A 201 32.83 -11.18 29.77
N MET A 202 31.88 -10.35 29.34
CA MET A 202 30.76 -9.92 30.19
C MET A 202 29.80 -11.07 30.53
N GLN A 203 29.63 -12.04 29.63
CA GLN A 203 28.82 -13.23 29.89
C GLN A 203 29.52 -14.24 30.80
N GLU A 204 30.82 -14.46 30.61
CA GLU A 204 31.61 -15.44 31.37
C GLU A 204 31.89 -15.00 32.81
N LYS A 205 32.17 -13.70 33.04
CA LYS A 205 32.59 -13.23 34.36
C LYS A 205 31.44 -12.90 35.31
N GLY A 206 30.20 -12.76 34.84
CA GLY A 206 29.04 -12.40 35.68
C GLY A 206 29.11 -11.01 36.36
N GLU A 207 30.26 -10.33 36.34
CA GLU A 207 30.57 -9.10 37.08
C GLU A 207 30.10 -7.80 36.41
N PHE A 208 29.55 -7.86 35.20
CA PHE A 208 29.00 -6.68 34.51
C PHE A 208 27.49 -6.84 34.28
N ARG A 209 26.74 -6.67 35.36
CA ARG A 209 25.34 -6.24 35.28
C ARG A 209 25.35 -4.71 35.44
N PRO A 210 24.93 -3.93 34.41
CA PRO A 210 24.67 -2.51 34.61
C PRO A 210 23.60 -2.30 35.69
#